data_AF-A0A7J3FA23-F1
#
_entry.id   AF-A0A7J3FA23-F1
#
_cell.length_a   1.000
_cell.length_b   1.000
_cell.length_c   1.000
_cell.angle_alpha   90.00
_cell.angle_beta   90.00
_cell.angle_gamma   90.00
#
_symmetry.space_group_name_H-M   'P 1'
#
loop_
_entity.id
_entity.type
_entity.pdbx_description
1 polymer ?
#
loop_
_entity_poly.entity_id
_entity_poly.type
_entity_poly.pdbx_seq_one_letter_code
_entity_poly.pdbx_strand_id
1 'polypeptide(L)' 'MANEARIAAIKNLTFIMPDYAIYLAALSIMDTYGITSIFDAIYAATALSANVPDHIIISTDKKYDAIKGLKRIDLQKLKI' A
#
# COMPACT_ATOMS: atom_id res chain seq x y z
N MET A 1 -14.47 -12.47 10.31
CA MET A 1 -14.40 -11.71 11.58
C MET A 1 -13.36 -12.21 12.57
N ALA A 2 -13.11 -13.51 12.74
CA ALA A 2 -12.08 -14.01 13.69
C ALA A 2 -10.62 -13.74 13.25
N ASN A 3 -10.36 -13.65 11.94
CA ASN A 3 -8.99 -13.49 11.41
C ASN A 3 -8.56 -12.02 11.37
N GLU A 4 -9.50 -11.12 11.14
CA GLU A 4 -9.31 -9.68 11.01
C GLU A 4 -8.91 -9.08 12.37
N ALA A 5 -9.61 -9.46 13.45
CA ALA A 5 -9.27 -9.05 14.81
C ALA A 5 -7.86 -9.54 15.23
N ARG A 6 -7.47 -10.74 14.80
CA ARG A 6 -6.14 -11.30 15.05
C ARG A 6 -5.05 -10.52 14.31
N ILE A 7 -5.29 -10.11 13.07
CA ILE A 7 -4.35 -9.31 12.27
C ILE A 7 -4.20 -7.91 12.88
N ALA A 8 -5.32 -7.29 13.29
CA ALA A 8 -5.31 -5.99 13.95
C ALA A 8 -4.60 -6.00 15.32
N ALA A 9 -4.48 -7.16 15.96
CA ALA A 9 -3.82 -7.33 17.25
C ALA A 9 -2.31 -7.65 17.16
N ILE A 10 -1.71 -7.69 15.97
CA ILE A 10 -0.27 -7.97 15.81
C ILE A 10 0.53 -6.83 16.45
N LYS A 11 1.41 -7.17 17.40
CA LYS A 11 2.29 -6.21 18.06
C LYS A 11 3.16 -5.48 17.03
N ASN A 12 3.26 -4.15 17.15
CA ASN A 12 3.99 -3.26 16.25
C ASN A 12 3.43 -3.16 14.82
N LEU A 13 2.19 -3.63 14.59
CA LEU A 13 1.47 -3.41 13.34
C LEU A 13 0.27 -2.50 13.59
N THR A 14 0.12 -1.45 12.79
CA THR A 14 -1.06 -0.60 12.82
C THR A 14 -1.84 -0.81 11.52
N PHE A 15 -3.12 -1.12 11.63
CA PHE A 15 -4.00 -1.19 10.46
C PHE A 15 -4.48 0.21 10.08
N ILE A 16 -4.28 0.58 8.82
CA ILE A 16 -4.77 1.84 8.25
C ILE A 16 -6.05 1.54 7.49
N MET A 17 -7.18 2.06 7.98
CA MET A 17 -8.47 1.89 7.31
C MET A 17 -8.55 2.83 6.10
N PRO A 18 -8.79 2.30 4.89
CA PRO A 18 -8.96 3.14 3.70
C PRO A 18 -10.25 3.96 3.79
N ASP A 19 -10.14 5.25 3.54
CA ASP A 19 -11.28 6.18 3.43
C ASP A 19 -11.65 6.42 1.95
N TYR A 20 -12.68 7.24 1.71
CA TYR A 20 -13.14 7.55 0.37
C TYR A 20 -12.04 8.22 -0.49
N ALA A 21 -11.14 9.00 0.11
CA ALA A 21 -10.07 9.67 -0.60
C ALA A 21 -9.03 8.64 -1.09
N ILE A 22 -8.71 7.65 -0.26
CA ILE A 22 -7.85 6.51 -0.64
C ILE A 22 -8.49 5.72 -1.80
N TYR A 23 -9.79 5.46 -1.77
CA TYR A 23 -10.45 4.74 -2.87
C TYR A 23 -10.46 5.53 -4.18
N LEU A 24 -10.72 6.83 -4.15
CA LEU A 24 -10.64 7.69 -5.33
C LEU A 24 -9.21 7.77 -5.88
N ALA A 25 -8.21 7.88 -5.00
CA ALA A 25 -6.81 7.86 -5.37
C ALA A 25 -6.41 6.50 -5.99
N ALA A 26 -6.94 5.38 -5.48
CA ALA A 26 -6.70 4.06 -6.04
C ALA A 26 -7.20 3.98 -7.49
N LEU A 27 -8.42 4.44 -7.77
CA LEU A 27 -8.96 4.47 -9.14
C LEU A 27 -8.09 5.34 -10.08
N SER A 28 -7.63 6.49 -9.59
CA SER A 28 -6.71 7.36 -10.34
C SER A 28 -5.36 6.68 -10.62
N ILE A 29 -4.80 5.94 -9.65
CA ILE A 29 -3.57 5.16 -9.81
C ILE A 29 -3.75 4.04 -10.85
N MET A 30 -4.90 3.34 -10.82
CA MET A 30 -5.19 2.29 -11.80
C MET A 30 -5.17 2.84 -13.22
N ASP A 31 -5.85 3.97 -13.45
CA ASP A 31 -5.91 4.64 -14.74
C ASP A 31 -4.53 5.16 -15.18
N THR A 32 -3.83 5.86 -14.29
CA THR A 32 -2.55 6.53 -14.61
C THR A 32 -1.41 5.55 -14.87
N TYR A 33 -1.32 4.45 -14.11
CA TYR A 33 -0.18 3.53 -14.13
C TYR A 33 -0.52 2.15 -14.71
N GLY A 34 -1.76 1.94 -15.18
CA GLY A 34 -2.20 0.66 -15.73
C GLY A 34 -2.26 -0.48 -14.70
N ILE A 35 -2.44 -0.16 -13.41
CA ILE A 35 -2.60 -1.18 -12.36
C ILE A 35 -4.00 -1.77 -12.48
N THR A 36 -4.09 -3.06 -12.82
CA THR A 36 -5.38 -3.73 -13.09
C THR A 36 -6.08 -4.26 -11.84
N SER A 37 -5.35 -4.41 -10.75
CA SER A 37 -5.86 -4.91 -9.46
C SER A 37 -6.23 -3.74 -8.55
N ILE A 38 -7.51 -3.65 -8.19
CA ILE A 38 -8.00 -2.63 -7.26
C ILE A 38 -7.34 -2.75 -5.88
N PHE A 39 -6.99 -3.97 -5.44
CA PHE A 39 -6.33 -4.17 -4.14
C PHE A 39 -4.89 -3.63 -4.14
N ASP A 40 -4.15 -3.82 -5.24
CA ASP A 40 -2.81 -3.25 -5.39
C ASP A 40 -2.88 -1.72 -5.43
N ALA A 41 -3.88 -1.18 -6.13
CA ALA A 41 -4.10 0.25 -6.20
C ALA A 41 -4.49 0.86 -4.83
N ILE A 42 -5.35 0.18 -4.05
CA ILE A 42 -5.69 0.59 -2.68
C ILE A 42 -4.44 0.56 -1.78
N TYR A 43 -3.58 -0.45 -1.92
CA TYR A 43 -2.35 -0.53 -1.14
C TYR A 43 -1.39 0.62 -1.47
N ALA A 44 -1.17 0.90 -2.76
CA ALA A 44 -0.38 2.04 -3.22
C ALA A 44 -0.98 3.39 -2.77
N ALA A 45 -2.29 3.58 -2.92
CA ALA A 45 -2.98 4.80 -2.49
C ALA A 45 -2.90 5.03 -0.98
N THR A 46 -3.02 3.96 -0.20
CA THR A 46 -2.86 4.02 1.27
C THR A 46 -1.44 4.42 1.63
N ALA A 47 -0.44 3.82 0.98
CA ALA A 47 0.96 4.17 1.20
C ALA A 47 1.32 5.59 0.75
N LEU A 48 0.61 6.17 -0.22
CA LEU A 48 0.76 7.57 -0.63
C LEU A 48 -0.06 8.56 0.21
N SER A 49 -0.89 8.08 1.13
CA SER A 49 -1.75 8.94 1.95
C SER A 49 -0.97 9.63 3.06
N ALA A 50 -1.53 10.72 3.60
CA ALA A 50 -0.95 11.43 4.74
C ALA A 50 -0.80 10.57 6.02
N ASN A 51 -1.46 9.41 6.09
CA ASN A 51 -1.32 8.46 7.19
C ASN A 51 0.01 7.68 7.16
N VAL A 52 0.75 7.73 6.05
CA VAL A 52 2.03 7.03 5.84
C VAL A 52 3.10 8.05 5.43
N PRO A 53 3.68 8.81 6.37
CA PRO A 53 4.48 9.99 6.05
C PRO A 53 5.78 9.73 5.29
N ASP A 54 6.31 8.51 5.32
CA ASP A 54 7.51 8.11 4.57
C ASP A 54 7.20 7.66 3.13
N HIS A 55 5.92 7.47 2.80
CA HIS A 55 5.41 6.91 1.56
C HIS A 55 6.14 5.62 1.12
N ILE A 56 6.48 4.76 2.08
CA ILE A 56 7.17 3.50 1.82
C ILE A 56 6.15 2.36 1.65
N ILE A 57 6.36 1.55 0.61
CA ILE A 57 5.65 0.28 0.42
C ILE A 57 6.64 -0.88 0.49
N ILE A 58 6.29 -1.92 1.25
CA ILE A 58 7.10 -3.14 1.34
C ILE A 58 6.48 -4.18 0.42
N SER A 59 7.16 -4.50 -0.69
CA SER A 59 6.64 -5.46 -1.67
C SER A 59 7.72 -6.04 -2.56
N THR A 60 7.54 -7.28 -2.99
CA THR A 60 8.35 -7.94 -4.02
C THR A 60 7.90 -7.58 -5.45
N ASP A 61 6.71 -7.00 -5.60
CA ASP A 61 6.18 -6.63 -6.91
C ASP A 61 6.81 -5.32 -7.39
N LYS A 62 7.51 -5.38 -8.52
CA LYS A 62 8.22 -4.23 -9.10
C LYS A 62 7.30 -3.20 -9.75
N LYS A 63 6.01 -3.50 -9.98
CA LYS A 63 5.09 -2.54 -10.61
C LYS A 63 4.94 -1.24 -9.81
N TYR A 64 5.10 -1.32 -8.49
CA TYR A 64 5.06 -0.16 -7.61
C TYR A 64 6.22 0.82 -7.83
N ASP A 65 7.33 0.37 -8.45
CA ASP A 65 8.46 1.24 -8.81
C ASP A 65 8.08 2.30 -9.85
N ALA A 66 6.97 2.11 -10.59
CA ALA A 66 6.47 3.07 -11.56
C ALA A 66 5.67 4.22 -10.94
N ILE A 67 5.17 4.06 -9.70
CA ILE A 67 4.26 5.02 -9.07
C ILE A 67 5.07 6.19 -8.50
N LYS A 68 4.87 7.39 -9.04
CA LYS A 68 5.58 8.59 -8.60
C LYS A 68 5.25 8.93 -7.14
N GLY A 69 6.29 9.24 -6.35
CA GLY A 69 6.15 9.61 -4.94
C GLY A 69 6.14 8.44 -3.97
N LEU A 70 6.02 7.20 -4.48
CA LEU A 70 6.05 5.99 -3.69
C LEU A 70 7.48 5.40 -3.69
N LYS A 71 7.95 4.96 -2.52
CA LYS A 71 9.25 4.28 -2.39
C LYS A 71 9.05 2.81 -2.06
N ARG A 72 9.37 1.90 -2.97
CA ARG A 72 9.32 0.46 -2.70
C ARG A 72 10.58 -0.04 -2.01
N ILE A 73 10.40 -0.83 -0.96
CA ILE A 73 11.44 -1.65 -0.34
C ILE A 73 11.17 -3.11 -0.69
N ASP A 74 12.17 -3.75 -1.28
CA ASP A 74 12.15 -5.18 -1.59
C ASP A 74 12.76 -5.98 -0.43
N LEU A 75 11.95 -6.78 0.26
CA LEU A 75 12.41 -7.61 1.37
C LEU A 75 13.52 -8.58 0.96
N GLN A 76 13.55 -9.04 -0.30
CA GLN A 76 14.59 -9.97 -0.77
C GLN A 76 15.97 -9.31 -0.89
N LYS A 77 16.02 -7.98 -0.96
CA LYS A 77 17.28 -7.22 -1.01
C LYS A 77 17.77 -6.82 0.38
N LEU A 78 16.91 -6.91 1.38
CA LEU A 78 17.29 -6.71 2.77
C LEU A 78 17.91 -8.02 3.27
N LYS A 79 19.21 -8.00 3.57
CA LYS A 79 19.89 -9.09 4.27
C LYS A 79 19.49 -9.02 5.75
N ILE A 80 18.32 -9.57 6.07
CA ILE A 80 17.80 -9.71 7.43
C ILE A 80 18.13 -11.12 7.93
#